data_AF-X1NQU0-F1
#
_entry.id   AF-X1NQU0-F1
#
_cell.length_a   1.000
_cell.length_b   1.000
_cell.length_c   1.000
_cell.angle_alpha   90.00
_cell.angle_beta   90.00
_cell.angle_gamma   90.00
#
_symmetry.space_group_name_H-M   'P 1'
#
loop_
_entity.id
_entity.type
_entity.pdbx_description
1 polymer ?
#
loop_
_entity_poly.entity_id
_entity_poly.type
_entity_poly.pdbx_seq_one_letter_code
_entity_poly.pdbx_strand_id
1 'polypeptide(L)'
;YRLPQARCLIGAHNDYEAVLSWLRSKAGLPPEQVARLRERRRDLATLPGPLDWLHYLSHTQRGYRREAERFLLWALLVRAKQLSSMDTDDCLAYRDFLAAPPADWCAPRSRERWSPVWRPFEGPLSPAAQALAVRILTNLYRYLNDKNYLAGNPWQGIHVPKSAKPAMDTGRSLTEEQWAFVSGCLARLPPSSANQRLQVALPLLYATGLRLSEVVSVTTDDLEWVSLPGAKGAGTKAREEGWWLTVLGKG
;
A
#
# COMPACT_ATOMS: atom_id res chain seq x y z
N TYR A 1 2.66 -16.46 -23.34
CA TYR A 1 1.70 -16.70 -24.43
C TYR A 1 0.32 -17.03 -23.88
N ARG A 2 -0.70 -16.35 -24.43
CA ARG A 2 -2.11 -16.54 -24.06
C ARG A 2 -2.62 -17.93 -24.44
N LEU A 3 -3.33 -18.59 -23.54
CA LEU A 3 -4.03 -19.84 -23.85
C LEU A 3 -5.41 -19.58 -24.46
N PRO A 4 -5.99 -20.52 -25.22
CA PRO A 4 -7.34 -20.39 -25.75
C PRO A 4 -8.38 -20.13 -24.64
N GLN A 5 -9.39 -19.28 -24.93
CA GLN A 5 -10.40 -18.88 -23.95
C GLN A 5 -11.12 -20.08 -23.30
N ALA A 6 -11.36 -21.15 -24.06
CA ALA A 6 -11.99 -22.38 -23.57
C ALA A 6 -11.22 -23.09 -22.45
N ARG A 7 -9.91 -22.81 -22.30
CA ARG A 7 -9.06 -23.36 -21.22
C ARG A 7 -8.93 -22.40 -20.03
N CYS A 8 -9.31 -21.13 -20.19
CA CYS A 8 -9.17 -20.12 -19.16
C CYS A 8 -10.17 -20.36 -18.02
N LEU A 9 -9.69 -20.28 -16.78
CA LEU A 9 -10.48 -20.41 -15.56
C LEU A 9 -11.03 -19.05 -15.06
N ILE A 10 -10.92 -18.02 -15.89
CA ILE A 10 -11.43 -16.67 -15.65
C ILE A 10 -12.15 -16.18 -16.90
N GLY A 11 -13.24 -15.42 -16.72
CA GLY A 11 -14.02 -14.83 -17.81
C GLY A 11 -13.40 -13.58 -18.43
N ALA A 12 -12.07 -13.48 -18.48
CA ALA A 12 -11.36 -12.34 -19.04
C ALA A 12 -11.10 -12.55 -20.53
N HIS A 13 -11.51 -11.59 -21.36
CA HIS A 13 -11.36 -11.63 -22.82
C HIS A 13 -10.16 -10.83 -23.32
N ASN A 14 -9.55 -10.02 -22.46
CA ASN A 14 -8.35 -9.23 -22.74
C ASN A 14 -7.47 -9.11 -21.49
N ASP A 15 -6.23 -8.62 -21.68
CA ASP A 15 -5.25 -8.51 -20.60
C ASP A 15 -5.70 -7.55 -19.49
N TYR A 16 -6.47 -6.52 -19.83
CA TYR A 16 -6.99 -5.57 -18.85
C TYR A 16 -8.00 -6.23 -17.91
N GLU A 17 -8.97 -6.98 -18.44
CA GLU A 17 -9.92 -7.78 -17.66
C GLU A 17 -9.22 -8.83 -16.81
N ALA A 18 -8.15 -9.44 -17.32
CA ALA A 18 -7.38 -10.44 -16.58
C ALA A 18 -6.66 -9.81 -15.38
N VAL A 19 -6.09 -8.61 -15.55
CA VAL A 19 -5.50 -7.81 -14.45
C VAL A 19 -6.57 -7.40 -13.43
N LEU A 20 -7.77 -7.00 -13.88
CA LEU A 20 -8.87 -6.68 -12.97
C LEU A 20 -9.34 -7.90 -12.17
N SER A 21 -9.43 -9.07 -12.80
CA SER A 21 -9.75 -10.35 -12.13
C SER A 21 -8.72 -10.68 -11.04
N TRP A 22 -7.43 -10.54 -11.36
CA TRP A 22 -6.34 -10.71 -10.38
C TRP A 22 -6.45 -9.72 -9.23
N LEU A 23 -6.76 -8.45 -9.51
CA LEU A 23 -6.88 -7.41 -8.49
C LEU A 23 -8.05 -7.67 -7.54
N ARG A 24 -9.18 -8.16 -8.06
CA ARG A 24 -10.34 -8.60 -7.27
C ARG A 24 -10.01 -9.81 -6.38
N SER A 25 -9.07 -10.65 -6.79
CA SER A 25 -8.65 -11.81 -6.00
C SER A 25 -7.83 -11.44 -4.76
N LYS A 26 -7.46 -10.16 -4.57
CA LYS A 26 -6.66 -9.70 -3.43
C LYS A 26 -7.54 -9.21 -2.29
N ALA A 27 -7.00 -9.28 -1.08
CA ALA A 27 -7.66 -8.75 0.11
C ALA A 27 -8.03 -7.27 -0.07
N GLY A 28 -9.34 -7.03 -0.14
CA GLY A 28 -9.93 -5.71 -0.26
C GLY A 28 -10.16 -5.05 1.10
N LEU A 29 -10.88 -3.93 1.08
CA LEU A 29 -11.43 -3.34 2.30
C LEU A 29 -12.66 -4.14 2.76
N PRO A 30 -12.95 -4.19 4.07
CA PRO A 30 -14.20 -4.75 4.57
C PRO A 30 -15.42 -4.07 3.93
N PRO A 31 -16.52 -4.80 3.65
CA PRO A 31 -17.71 -4.25 2.99
C PRO A 31 -18.28 -3.01 3.69
N GLU A 32 -18.27 -3.01 5.03
CA GLU A 32 -18.75 -1.88 5.84
C GLU A 32 -17.91 -0.62 5.63
N GLN A 33 -16.59 -0.77 5.52
CA GLN A 33 -15.70 0.36 5.25
C GLN A 33 -15.93 0.92 3.84
N VAL A 34 -16.19 0.05 2.86
CA VAL A 34 -16.55 0.47 1.50
C VAL A 34 -17.87 1.24 1.50
N ALA A 35 -18.88 0.78 2.25
CA ALA A 35 -20.16 1.47 2.38
C ALA A 35 -20.01 2.88 2.98
N ARG A 36 -19.25 3.02 4.08
CA ARG A 36 -18.95 4.34 4.69
C ARG A 36 -18.22 5.28 3.73
N LEU A 37 -17.29 4.76 2.92
CA LEU A 37 -16.57 5.57 1.92
C LEU A 37 -17.50 6.00 0.78
N ARG A 38 -18.43 5.13 0.36
CA ARG A 38 -19.46 5.46 -0.64
C ARG A 38 -20.39 6.58 -0.16
N GLU A 39 -20.89 6.49 1.07
CA GLU A 39 -21.77 7.51 1.66
C GLU A 39 -21.09 8.89 1.75
N ARG A 40 -19.80 8.92 2.06
CA ARG A 40 -19.03 10.17 2.14
C ARG A 40 -18.76 10.81 0.79
N ARG A 41 -18.87 10.06 -0.31
CA ARG A 41 -18.53 10.55 -1.64
C ARG A 41 -19.67 11.41 -2.20
N ARG A 42 -19.40 12.69 -2.42
CA ARG A 42 -20.38 13.68 -2.91
C ARG A 42 -20.36 13.87 -4.44
N ASP A 43 -19.90 12.88 -5.20
CA ASP A 43 -19.76 13.00 -6.67
C ASP A 43 -21.11 12.77 -7.40
N LEU A 44 -21.40 13.63 -8.37
CA LEU A 44 -22.64 13.75 -9.19
C LEU A 44 -22.92 12.61 -10.18
N ALA A 45 -22.16 11.50 -10.20
CA ALA A 45 -22.44 10.37 -11.07
C ALA A 45 -23.48 9.45 -10.42
N THR A 46 -24.74 9.62 -10.82
CA THR A 46 -25.93 9.02 -10.20
C THR A 46 -26.03 7.49 -10.28
N LEU A 47 -25.16 6.79 -11.01
CA LEU A 47 -25.16 5.32 -11.06
C LEU A 47 -23.74 4.73 -11.02
N PRO A 48 -23.47 3.75 -10.14
CA PRO A 48 -22.18 3.08 -10.09
C PRO A 48 -21.95 2.28 -11.37
N GLY A 49 -20.98 2.69 -12.17
CA GLY A 49 -20.53 1.95 -13.35
C GLY A 49 -19.83 0.63 -12.98
N PRO A 50 -19.55 -0.25 -13.98
CA PRO A 50 -18.94 -1.57 -13.75
C PRO A 50 -17.54 -1.52 -13.09
N LEU A 51 -16.89 -0.36 -13.14
CA LEU A 51 -15.57 -0.11 -12.54
C LEU A 51 -15.61 0.75 -11.27
N ASP A 52 -16.81 1.06 -10.72
CA ASP A 52 -16.96 1.88 -9.50
C ASP A 52 -16.14 1.35 -8.31
N TRP A 53 -16.05 0.02 -8.19
CA TRP A 53 -15.28 -0.65 -7.15
C TRP A 53 -13.79 -0.26 -7.12
N LEU A 54 -13.23 0.24 -8.23
CA LEU A 54 -11.85 0.72 -8.30
C LEU A 54 -11.58 1.98 -7.46
N HIS A 55 -12.63 2.68 -7.02
CA HIS A 55 -12.52 3.81 -6.10
C HIS A 55 -12.38 3.39 -4.63
N TYR A 56 -12.66 2.12 -4.31
CA TYR A 56 -12.69 1.60 -2.94
C TYR A 56 -11.65 0.49 -2.72
N LEU A 57 -10.50 0.60 -3.39
CA LEU A 57 -9.39 -0.34 -3.28
C LEU A 57 -8.64 -0.18 -1.95
N SER A 58 -8.21 -1.29 -1.37
CA SER A 58 -7.28 -1.28 -0.23
C SER A 58 -5.92 -0.68 -0.60
N HIS A 59 -5.10 -0.30 0.39
CA HIS A 59 -3.76 0.22 0.14
C HIS A 59 -2.91 -0.76 -0.70
N THR A 60 -2.99 -2.05 -0.38
CA THR A 60 -2.31 -3.11 -1.12
C THR A 60 -2.82 -3.21 -2.57
N GLN A 61 -4.14 -3.19 -2.77
CA GLN A 61 -4.73 -3.21 -4.11
C GLN A 61 -4.30 -1.99 -4.94
N ARG A 62 -4.26 -0.79 -4.35
CA ARG A 62 -3.78 0.41 -5.06
C ARG A 62 -2.33 0.27 -5.51
N GLY A 63 -1.47 -0.27 -4.64
CA GLY A 63 -0.08 -0.56 -4.99
C GLY A 63 0.03 -1.58 -6.13
N TYR A 64 -0.75 -2.66 -6.06
CA TYR A 64 -0.74 -3.72 -7.07
C TYR A 64 -1.25 -3.21 -8.42
N ARG A 65 -2.36 -2.46 -8.40
CA ARG A 65 -2.92 -1.79 -9.57
C ARG A 65 -1.90 -0.86 -10.20
N ARG A 66 -1.20 -0.04 -9.41
CA ARG A 66 -0.18 0.89 -9.90
C ARG A 66 0.91 0.16 -10.67
N GLU A 67 1.50 -0.89 -10.10
CA GLU A 67 2.59 -1.61 -10.79
C GLU A 67 2.11 -2.38 -12.02
N ALA A 68 0.90 -2.97 -11.97
CA ALA A 68 0.30 -3.63 -13.13
C ALA A 68 0.00 -2.65 -14.27
N GLU A 69 -0.57 -1.48 -13.96
CA GLU A 69 -0.85 -0.43 -14.95
C GLU A 69 0.44 0.12 -15.57
N ARG A 70 1.49 0.36 -14.77
CA ARG A 70 2.79 0.79 -15.28
C ARG A 70 3.37 -0.19 -16.30
N PHE A 71 3.33 -1.48 -15.96
CA PHE A 71 3.86 -2.51 -16.85
C PHE A 71 3.01 -2.68 -18.10
N LEU A 72 1.68 -2.64 -17.97
CA LEU A 72 0.76 -2.70 -19.12
C LEU A 72 0.99 -1.54 -20.09
N LEU A 73 1.12 -0.31 -19.58
CA LEU A 73 1.42 0.86 -20.39
C LEU A 73 2.77 0.72 -21.09
N TRP A 74 3.81 0.29 -20.37
CA TRP A 74 5.13 0.09 -20.96
C TRP A 74 5.13 -0.98 -22.06
N ALA A 75 4.48 -2.13 -21.81
CA ALA A 75 4.39 -3.21 -22.79
C ALA A 75 3.72 -2.74 -24.09
N LEU A 76 2.63 -1.97 -23.98
CA LEU A 76 1.88 -1.46 -25.12
C LEU A 76 2.61 -0.32 -25.85
N LEU A 77 3.16 0.65 -25.12
CA LEU A 77 3.71 1.87 -25.72
C LEU A 77 5.17 1.73 -26.14
N VAL A 78 5.96 0.90 -25.44
CA VAL A 78 7.40 0.74 -25.71
C VAL A 78 7.68 -0.52 -26.52
N ARG A 79 7.06 -1.65 -26.17
CA ARG A 79 7.28 -2.92 -26.87
C ARG A 79 6.26 -3.23 -27.95
N ALA A 80 5.16 -2.46 -28.03
CA ALA A 80 4.02 -2.74 -28.92
C ALA A 80 3.48 -4.18 -28.76
N LYS A 81 3.56 -4.72 -27.55
CA LYS A 81 3.19 -6.11 -27.23
C LYS A 81 2.11 -6.13 -26.15
N GLN A 82 1.26 -7.13 -26.25
CA GLN A 82 0.28 -7.47 -25.22
C GLN A 82 1.00 -8.06 -24.00
N LEU A 83 0.41 -7.89 -22.81
CA LEU A 83 0.92 -8.47 -21.56
C LEU A 83 1.00 -9.99 -21.67
N SER A 84 0.03 -10.61 -22.35
CA SER A 84 0.01 -12.05 -22.59
C SER A 84 1.07 -12.59 -23.56
N SER A 85 1.77 -11.70 -24.27
CA SER A 85 2.84 -12.02 -25.24
C SER A 85 4.24 -11.62 -24.75
N MET A 86 4.37 -11.25 -23.47
CA MET A 86 5.67 -10.93 -22.87
C MET A 86 6.56 -12.16 -22.72
N ASP A 87 7.85 -11.97 -22.99
CA ASP A 87 8.93 -12.92 -22.80
C ASP A 87 9.92 -12.42 -21.71
N THR A 88 10.93 -13.24 -21.41
CA THR A 88 11.93 -12.96 -20.37
C THR A 88 12.75 -11.70 -20.69
N ASP A 89 13.05 -11.45 -21.96
CA ASP A 89 13.84 -10.29 -22.40
C ASP A 89 13.02 -9.00 -22.25
N ASP A 90 11.71 -9.05 -22.53
CA ASP A 90 10.79 -7.95 -22.21
C ASP A 90 10.81 -7.64 -20.70
N CYS A 91 10.80 -8.67 -19.83
CA CYS A 91 10.83 -8.48 -18.38
C CYS A 91 12.16 -7.91 -17.87
N LEU A 92 13.30 -8.33 -18.44
CA LEU A 92 14.61 -7.74 -18.15
C LEU A 92 14.66 -6.26 -18.59
N ALA A 93 14.19 -5.98 -19.80
CA ALA A 93 14.12 -4.60 -20.31
C ALA A 93 13.24 -3.71 -19.44
N TYR A 94 12.10 -4.21 -18.94
CA TYR A 94 11.27 -3.46 -18.02
C TYR A 94 11.95 -3.24 -16.66
N ARG A 95 12.67 -4.24 -16.13
CA ARG A 95 13.45 -4.06 -14.89
C ARG A 95 14.44 -2.90 -15.04
N ASP A 96 15.16 -2.85 -16.15
CA ASP A 96 16.15 -1.80 -16.41
C ASP A 96 15.46 -0.45 -16.66
N PHE A 97 14.30 -0.46 -17.30
CA PHE A 97 13.44 0.71 -17.45
C PHE A 97 12.97 1.28 -16.10
N LEU A 98 12.66 0.43 -15.10
CA LEU A 98 12.32 0.91 -13.75
C LEU A 98 13.49 1.62 -13.07
N ALA A 99 14.73 1.20 -13.37
CA ALA A 99 15.94 1.79 -12.82
C ALA A 99 16.30 3.12 -13.51
N ALA A 100 15.97 3.28 -14.79
CA ALA A 100 16.26 4.49 -15.56
C ALA A 100 15.12 4.80 -16.56
N PRO A 101 13.94 5.24 -16.07
CA PRO A 101 12.85 5.59 -16.96
C PRO A 101 13.20 6.89 -17.71
N PRO A 102 12.88 6.98 -19.01
CA PRO A 102 13.01 8.21 -19.78
C PRO A 102 12.23 9.39 -19.16
N ALA A 103 12.70 10.61 -19.43
CA ALA A 103 12.11 11.83 -18.85
C ALA A 103 10.65 12.04 -19.25
N ASP A 104 10.26 11.66 -20.47
CA ASP A 104 8.88 11.71 -20.97
C ASP A 104 7.96 10.68 -20.30
N TRP A 105 8.49 9.74 -19.51
CA TRP A 105 7.73 8.82 -18.65
C TRP A 105 7.62 9.29 -17.20
N CYS A 106 8.23 10.43 -16.87
CA CYS A 106 8.31 10.97 -15.52
C CYS A 106 7.57 12.31 -15.39
N ALA A 107 6.78 12.47 -14.33
CA ALA A 107 6.17 13.74 -13.96
C ALA A 107 6.03 13.86 -12.43
N PRO A 108 5.97 15.08 -11.88
CA PRO A 108 5.73 15.28 -10.46
C PRO A 108 4.44 14.59 -9.97
N ARG A 109 4.46 14.19 -8.70
CA ARG A 109 3.30 13.59 -8.02
C ARG A 109 2.06 14.50 -8.08
N SER A 110 0.88 13.91 -7.90
CA SER A 110 -0.41 14.60 -7.73
C SER A 110 -1.01 15.18 -9.01
N ARG A 111 -0.72 14.57 -10.17
CA ARG A 111 -1.48 14.81 -11.40
C ARG A 111 -2.64 13.82 -11.50
N GLU A 112 -3.81 14.32 -11.88
CA GLU A 112 -4.97 13.47 -12.18
C GLU A 112 -4.70 12.59 -13.40
N ARG A 113 -5.19 11.35 -13.39
CA ARG A 113 -4.92 10.36 -14.46
C ARG A 113 -5.45 10.76 -15.84
N TRP A 114 -6.50 11.57 -15.89
CA TRP A 114 -7.07 12.11 -17.12
C TRP A 114 -6.27 13.31 -17.67
N SER A 115 -5.32 13.83 -16.90
CA SER A 115 -4.52 14.98 -17.31
C SER A 115 -3.53 14.59 -18.41
N PRO A 116 -3.37 15.39 -19.49
CA PRO A 116 -2.43 15.08 -20.57
C PRO A 116 -0.96 15.09 -20.13
N VAL A 117 -0.66 15.77 -19.02
CA VAL A 117 0.68 15.84 -18.42
C VAL A 117 0.91 14.76 -17.35
N TRP A 118 -0.08 13.88 -17.11
CA TRP A 118 0.10 12.76 -16.21
C TRP A 118 1.13 11.78 -16.75
N ARG A 119 1.98 11.26 -15.87
CA ARG A 119 2.94 10.20 -16.19
C ARG A 119 2.98 9.12 -15.10
N PRO A 120 3.30 7.87 -15.47
CA PRO A 120 3.31 6.74 -14.54
C PRO A 120 4.44 6.77 -13.50
N PHE A 121 5.55 7.47 -13.77
CA PHE A 121 6.71 7.56 -12.88
C PHE A 121 6.93 8.97 -12.36
N GLU A 122 7.57 9.07 -11.20
CA GLU A 122 8.05 10.34 -10.64
C GLU A 122 9.56 10.54 -10.93
N GLY A 123 10.21 9.50 -11.46
CA GLY A 123 11.66 9.39 -11.66
C GLY A 123 12.12 7.93 -11.51
N PRO A 124 13.44 7.70 -11.51
CA PRO A 124 14.05 6.40 -11.22
C PRO A 124 13.57 5.77 -9.91
N LEU A 125 13.22 4.48 -9.93
CA LEU A 125 12.83 3.77 -8.71
C LEU A 125 14.06 3.36 -7.90
N SER A 126 13.96 3.44 -6.57
CA SER A 126 14.95 2.84 -5.68
C SER A 126 15.02 1.31 -5.85
N PRO A 127 16.15 0.66 -5.54
CA PRO A 127 16.28 -0.79 -5.68
C PRO A 127 15.19 -1.58 -4.92
N ALA A 128 14.78 -1.08 -3.74
CA ALA A 128 13.68 -1.68 -2.98
C ALA A 128 12.32 -1.55 -3.67
N ALA A 129 12.05 -0.39 -4.29
CA ALA A 129 10.82 -0.17 -5.06
C ALA A 129 10.80 -1.02 -6.35
N GLN A 130 11.94 -1.14 -7.04
CA GLN A 130 12.08 -2.03 -8.19
C GLN A 130 11.81 -3.50 -7.78
N ALA A 131 12.42 -3.97 -6.70
CA ALA A 131 12.23 -5.35 -6.21
C ALA A 131 10.77 -5.61 -5.82
N LEU A 132 10.09 -4.63 -5.22
CA LEU A 132 8.66 -4.72 -4.93
C LEU A 132 7.83 -4.81 -6.22
N ALA A 133 8.12 -3.98 -7.22
CA ALA A 133 7.42 -4.00 -8.51
C ALA A 133 7.59 -5.36 -9.20
N VAL A 134 8.82 -5.87 -9.30
CA VAL A 134 9.10 -7.21 -9.84
C VAL A 134 8.33 -8.28 -9.08
N ARG A 135 8.34 -8.28 -7.74
CA ARG A 135 7.60 -9.25 -6.93
C ARG A 135 6.09 -9.20 -7.19
N ILE A 136 5.52 -8.01 -7.35
CA ILE A 136 4.09 -7.83 -7.65
C ILE A 136 3.78 -8.39 -9.04
N LEU A 137 4.61 -8.12 -10.05
CA LEU A 137 4.41 -8.62 -11.40
C LEU A 137 4.60 -10.14 -11.49
N THR A 138 5.57 -10.70 -10.77
CA THR A 138 5.69 -12.17 -10.61
C THR A 138 4.42 -12.77 -10.02
N ASN A 139 3.80 -12.11 -9.03
CA ASN A 139 2.55 -12.56 -8.43
C ASN A 139 1.35 -12.45 -9.38
N LEU A 140 1.29 -11.39 -10.19
CA LEU A 140 0.30 -11.23 -11.26
C LEU A 140 0.40 -12.38 -12.26
N TYR A 141 1.57 -12.61 -12.84
CA TYR A 141 1.75 -13.67 -13.84
C TYR A 141 1.57 -15.07 -13.28
N ARG A 142 1.94 -15.30 -12.02
CA ARG A 142 1.61 -16.57 -11.34
C ARG A 142 0.11 -16.81 -11.33
N TYR A 143 -0.68 -15.83 -10.90
CA TYR A 143 -2.14 -15.96 -10.91
C TYR A 143 -2.68 -16.18 -12.33
N LEU A 144 -2.15 -15.47 -13.33
CA LEU A 144 -2.58 -15.65 -14.72
C LEU A 144 -2.27 -17.07 -15.24
N ASN A 145 -1.13 -17.65 -14.86
CA ASN A 145 -0.83 -19.06 -15.16
C ASN A 145 -1.76 -20.01 -14.43
N ASP A 146 -1.97 -19.80 -13.12
CA ASP A 146 -2.84 -20.66 -12.29
C ASP A 146 -4.30 -20.65 -12.79
N LYS A 147 -4.69 -19.59 -13.51
CA LYS A 147 -5.99 -19.47 -14.15
C LYS A 147 -6.00 -19.88 -15.62
N ASN A 148 -4.94 -20.53 -16.09
CA ASN A 148 -4.76 -20.93 -17.49
C ASN A 148 -5.00 -19.78 -18.47
N TYR A 149 -4.77 -18.54 -18.06
CA TYR A 149 -4.80 -17.38 -18.95
C TYR A 149 -3.50 -17.33 -19.78
N LEU A 150 -2.38 -17.67 -19.15
CA LEU A 150 -1.05 -17.76 -19.76
C LEU A 150 -0.48 -19.17 -19.61
N ALA A 151 0.33 -19.58 -20.58
CA ALA A 151 1.02 -20.88 -20.55
C ALA A 151 2.29 -20.89 -19.68
N GLY A 152 2.79 -19.72 -19.24
CA GLY A 152 4.07 -19.61 -18.56
C GLY A 152 4.33 -18.21 -18.00
N ASN A 153 5.25 -18.14 -17.02
CA ASN A 153 5.58 -16.90 -16.30
C ASN A 153 6.94 -16.34 -16.75
N PRO A 154 6.98 -15.26 -17.55
CA PRO A 154 8.24 -14.63 -18.01
C PRO A 154 8.98 -13.90 -16.87
N TRP A 155 8.33 -13.63 -15.74
CA TRP A 155 8.96 -13.04 -14.55
C TRP A 155 9.72 -14.04 -13.69
N GLN A 156 9.67 -15.33 -14.03
CA GLN A 156 10.38 -16.36 -13.28
C GLN A 156 11.90 -16.21 -13.50
N GLY A 157 12.66 -16.11 -12.40
CA GLY A 157 14.12 -15.91 -12.45
C GLY A 157 14.57 -14.46 -12.65
N ILE A 158 13.65 -13.51 -12.84
CA ILE A 158 13.98 -12.08 -12.90
C ILE A 158 14.19 -11.55 -11.48
N HIS A 159 15.39 -11.07 -11.22
CA HIS A 159 15.78 -10.51 -9.93
C HIS A 159 16.33 -9.10 -10.09
N VAL A 160 16.01 -8.25 -9.13
CA VAL A 160 16.67 -6.96 -8.94
C VAL A 160 17.92 -7.22 -8.11
N PRO A 161 19.10 -6.71 -8.51
CA PRO A 161 20.31 -6.80 -7.69
C PRO A 161 20.03 -6.34 -6.27
N LYS A 162 20.42 -7.14 -5.28
CA LYS A 162 20.24 -6.76 -3.87
C LYS A 162 21.08 -5.51 -3.61
N SER A 163 20.42 -4.37 -3.42
CA SER A 163 21.03 -3.28 -2.69
C SER A 163 21.29 -3.75 -1.26
N ALA A 164 22.42 -3.37 -0.67
CA ALA A 164 22.65 -3.56 0.75
C ALA A 164 21.40 -3.08 1.50
N LYS A 165 20.84 -3.93 2.37
CA LYS A 165 19.73 -3.49 3.22
C LYS A 165 20.27 -2.28 3.99
N PRO A 166 19.64 -1.09 3.91
CA PRO A 166 19.92 -0.10 4.93
C PRO A 166 19.66 -0.80 6.25
N ALA A 167 20.66 -0.83 7.14
CA ALA A 167 20.42 -1.22 8.51
C ALA A 167 19.22 -0.40 9.00
N MET A 168 18.36 -0.98 9.83
CA MET A 168 17.33 -0.18 10.49
C MET A 168 18.06 1.01 11.10
N ASP A 169 17.74 2.20 10.60
CA ASP A 169 18.41 3.43 10.97
C ASP A 169 17.94 3.77 12.39
N THR A 170 18.57 3.14 13.37
CA THR A 170 18.34 3.35 14.80
C THR A 170 18.64 4.78 15.21
N GLY A 171 19.28 5.57 14.33
CA GLY A 171 19.40 7.03 14.46
C GLY A 171 18.10 7.82 14.20
N ARG A 172 17.00 7.17 13.81
CA ARG A 172 15.68 7.82 13.62
C ARG A 172 14.79 7.85 14.87
N SER A 173 15.16 7.14 15.93
CA SER A 173 14.48 7.27 17.22
C SER A 173 15.00 8.52 17.94
N LEU A 174 14.07 9.31 18.49
CA LEU A 174 14.44 10.44 19.33
C LEU A 174 15.14 9.92 20.58
N THR A 175 16.26 10.51 20.95
CA THR A 175 16.84 10.32 22.29
C THR A 175 15.88 10.89 23.35
N GLU A 176 16.05 10.50 24.61
CA GLU A 176 15.23 11.04 25.71
C GLU A 176 15.30 12.57 25.78
N GLU A 177 16.48 13.16 25.55
CA GLU A 177 16.68 14.61 25.50
C GLU A 177 15.94 15.26 24.32
N GLN A 178 16.02 14.66 23.13
CA GLN A 178 15.30 15.14 21.94
C GLN A 178 13.78 15.04 22.14
N TRP A 179 13.31 13.97 22.77
CA TRP A 179 11.91 13.78 23.11
C TRP A 179 11.42 14.81 24.13
N ALA A 180 12.20 15.11 25.17
CA ALA A 180 11.90 16.16 26.13
C ALA A 180 11.80 17.53 25.45
N PHE A 181 12.73 17.83 24.53
CA PHE A 181 12.69 19.06 23.73
C PHE A 181 11.41 19.16 22.87
N VAL A 182 11.08 18.08 22.13
CA VAL A 182 9.86 18.02 21.31
C VAL A 182 8.60 18.18 22.16
N SER A 183 8.54 17.52 23.32
CA SER A 183 7.43 17.63 24.28
C SER A 183 7.29 19.07 24.82
N GLY A 184 8.41 19.74 25.11
CA GLY A 184 8.43 21.14 25.51
C GLY A 184 7.93 22.08 24.40
N CYS A 185 8.31 21.84 23.14
CA CYS A 185 7.77 22.57 21.99
C CYS A 185 6.27 22.35 21.82
N LEU A 186 5.82 21.10 21.97
CA LEU A 186 4.42 20.71 21.86
C LEU A 186 3.53 21.41 22.90
N ALA A 187 4.04 21.54 24.14
CA ALA A 187 3.34 22.24 25.22
C ALA A 187 3.19 23.76 24.98
N ARG A 188 4.07 24.37 24.18
CA ARG A 188 4.04 25.81 23.85
C ARG A 188 3.18 26.16 22.64
N LEU A 189 2.61 25.17 21.94
CA LEU A 189 1.77 25.45 20.78
C LEU A 189 0.50 26.21 21.19
N PRO A 190 0.03 27.17 20.36
CA PRO A 190 -1.18 27.93 20.66
C PRO A 190 -2.41 27.00 20.75
N PRO A 191 -3.40 27.33 21.60
CA PRO A 191 -4.57 26.48 21.81
C PRO A 191 -5.47 26.51 20.57
N SER A 192 -5.24 25.55 19.68
CA SER A 192 -6.11 25.24 18.54
C SER A 192 -6.56 23.80 18.64
N SER A 193 -7.71 23.48 18.03
CA SER A 193 -8.23 22.11 17.99
C SER A 193 -7.20 21.12 17.40
N ALA A 194 -6.39 21.55 16.42
CA ALA A 194 -5.33 20.72 15.85
C ALA A 194 -4.17 20.49 16.81
N ASN A 195 -3.73 21.53 17.52
CA ASN A 195 -2.62 21.45 18.46
C ASN A 195 -2.98 20.65 19.71
N GLN A 196 -4.22 20.78 20.22
CA GLN A 196 -4.74 19.96 21.31
C GLN A 196 -4.76 18.47 20.94
N ARG A 197 -5.21 18.13 19.72
CA ARG A 197 -5.13 16.73 19.24
C ARG A 197 -3.68 16.24 19.16
N LEU A 198 -2.76 17.09 18.69
CA LEU A 198 -1.34 16.73 18.61
C LEU A 198 -0.71 16.53 20.00
N GLN A 199 -1.10 17.34 20.99
CA GLN A 199 -0.69 17.25 22.39
C GLN A 199 -1.09 15.92 23.03
N VAL A 200 -2.20 15.30 22.60
CA VAL A 200 -2.63 13.97 23.05
C VAL A 200 -2.00 12.87 22.20
N ALA A 201 -2.01 13.01 20.88
CA ALA A 201 -1.60 11.96 19.95
C ALA A 201 -0.10 11.64 20.03
N LEU A 202 0.76 12.65 20.17
CA LEU A 202 2.20 12.43 20.14
C LEU A 202 2.71 11.66 21.37
N PRO A 203 2.34 12.00 22.63
CA PRO A 203 2.68 11.19 23.78
C PRO A 203 2.08 9.78 23.73
N LEU A 204 0.85 9.65 23.23
CA LEU A 204 0.20 8.34 23.06
C LEU A 204 0.99 7.44 22.11
N LEU A 205 1.38 7.95 20.94
CA LEU A 205 2.20 7.22 19.95
C LEU A 205 3.56 6.82 20.53
N TYR A 206 4.19 7.71 21.29
CA TYR A 206 5.48 7.43 21.95
C TYR A 206 5.36 6.35 23.02
N ALA A 207 4.35 6.43 23.90
CA ALA A 207 4.18 5.51 25.03
C ALA A 207 3.69 4.11 24.61
N THR A 208 2.84 4.04 23.59
CA THR A 208 2.20 2.77 23.17
C THR A 208 2.91 2.09 21.99
N GLY A 209 3.71 2.83 21.23
CA GLY A 209 4.35 2.31 20.01
C GLY A 209 3.35 1.98 18.88
N LEU A 210 2.09 2.42 19.00
CA LEU A 210 1.07 2.18 17.99
C LEU A 210 1.43 2.82 16.65
N ARG A 211 1.04 2.18 15.56
CA ARG A 211 1.15 2.75 14.22
C ARG A 211 0.13 3.87 14.07
N LEU A 212 0.46 4.89 13.28
CA LEU A 212 -0.47 5.98 12.99
C LEU A 212 -1.84 5.49 12.47
N SER A 213 -1.85 4.44 11.64
CA SER A 213 -3.09 3.85 11.14
C SER A 213 -3.96 3.23 12.24
N GLU A 214 -3.34 2.70 13.30
CA GLU A 214 -4.03 2.10 14.44
C GLU A 214 -4.66 3.19 15.31
N VAL A 215 -3.90 4.25 15.65
CA VAL A 215 -4.43 5.40 16.42
C VAL A 215 -5.59 6.10 15.70
N VAL A 216 -5.54 6.17 14.36
CA VAL A 216 -6.63 6.77 13.57
C VAL A 216 -7.89 5.90 13.50
N SER A 217 -7.75 4.58 13.65
CA SER A 217 -8.90 3.66 13.61
C SER A 217 -9.58 3.45 14.96
N VAL A 218 -8.85 3.66 16.05
CA VAL A 218 -9.33 3.46 17.42
C VAL A 218 -10.37 4.52 17.79
N THR A 219 -11.38 4.08 18.55
CA THR A 219 -12.44 4.92 19.10
C THR A 219 -12.45 4.86 20.63
N THR A 220 -13.25 5.70 21.28
CA THR A 220 -13.41 5.66 22.74
C THR A 220 -14.09 4.38 23.24
N ASP A 221 -14.81 3.68 22.36
CA ASP A 221 -15.47 2.40 22.69
C ASP A 221 -14.45 1.25 22.83
N ASP A 222 -13.23 1.44 22.33
CA ASP A 222 -12.13 0.48 22.45
C ASP A 222 -11.30 0.65 23.75
N LEU A 223 -11.69 1.60 24.62
CA LEU A 223 -11.09 1.87 25.91
C LEU A 223 -11.89 1.19 27.03
N GLU A 224 -11.22 0.33 27.78
CA GLU A 224 -11.81 -0.35 28.93
C GLU A 224 -11.04 0.02 30.20
N TRP A 225 -11.74 0.31 31.30
CA TRP A 225 -11.07 0.47 32.60
C TRP A 225 -10.78 -0.90 33.19
N VAL A 226 -9.50 -1.23 33.37
CA VAL A 226 -9.06 -2.55 33.85
C VAL A 226 -8.21 -2.39 35.11
N SER A 227 -8.42 -3.30 36.06
CA SER A 227 -7.61 -3.42 37.29
C SER A 227 -6.72 -4.67 37.17
N LEU A 228 -5.45 -4.45 36.84
CA LEU A 228 -4.46 -5.51 36.69
C LEU A 228 -3.74 -5.80 38.02
N PRO A 229 -3.40 -7.06 38.32
CA PRO A 229 -2.54 -7.37 39.45
C PRO A 229 -1.15 -6.77 39.18
N GLY A 230 -0.65 -5.94 40.11
CA GLY A 230 0.66 -5.28 39.98
C GLY A 230 1.79 -6.28 39.72
N ALA A 231 2.80 -5.84 38.97
CA ALA A 231 3.92 -6.67 38.54
C ALA A 231 4.62 -7.36 39.73
N LYS A 232 4.96 -8.65 39.60
CA LYS A 232 5.68 -9.41 40.62
C LYS A 232 7.10 -8.85 40.79
N GLY A 233 7.32 -7.99 41.78
CA GLY A 233 8.68 -7.50 42.10
C GLY A 233 8.79 -6.42 43.18
N ALA A 234 7.76 -5.62 43.42
CA ALA A 234 7.76 -4.64 44.51
C ALA A 234 6.83 -5.10 45.64
N GLY A 235 7.30 -5.08 46.88
CA GLY A 235 6.70 -5.69 48.08
C GLY A 235 5.38 -5.10 48.58
N THR A 236 4.47 -4.71 47.70
CA THR A 236 3.09 -4.34 48.04
C THR A 236 2.24 -4.57 46.79
N LYS A 237 1.27 -5.50 46.86
CA LYS A 237 0.34 -5.82 45.76
C LYS A 237 -0.68 -4.68 45.57
N ALA A 238 -0.22 -3.49 45.18
CA ALA A 238 -1.12 -2.48 44.67
C ALA A 238 -1.66 -2.98 43.32
N ARG A 239 -2.98 -2.97 43.15
CA ARG A 239 -3.57 -3.22 41.83
C ARG A 239 -3.30 -1.99 40.98
N GLU A 240 -2.84 -2.19 39.76
CA GLU A 240 -2.68 -1.10 38.81
C GLU A 240 -4.02 -0.93 38.10
N GLU A 241 -4.68 0.20 38.37
CA GLU A 241 -5.92 0.59 37.70
C GLU A 241 -5.58 1.55 36.58
N GLY A 242 -6.13 1.30 35.39
CA GLY A 242 -5.90 2.17 34.25
C GLY A 242 -6.78 1.86 33.06
N TRP A 243 -6.68 2.73 32.06
CA TRP A 243 -7.32 2.53 30.78
C TRP A 243 -6.53 1.54 29.94
N TRP A 244 -7.19 0.46 29.53
CA TRP A 244 -6.71 -0.51 28.57
C TRP A 244 -7.27 -0.20 27.20
N LEU A 245 -6.39 -0.06 26.21
CA LEU A 245 -6.78 0.22 24.83
C LEU A 245 -6.61 -1.05 23.98
N THR A 246 -7.72 -1.56 23.46
CA THR A 246 -7.71 -2.72 22.57
C THR A 246 -7.53 -2.26 21.13
N VAL A 247 -6.49 -2.76 20.45
CA VAL A 247 -6.17 -2.35 19.08
C VAL A 247 -6.11 -3.56 18.16
N LEU A 248 -6.90 -3.54 17.09
CA LEU A 248 -6.83 -4.52 16.01
C LEU A 248 -5.76 -4.11 14.99
N GLY A 249 -4.51 -4.52 15.27
CA GLY A 249 -3.37 -4.33 14.37
C GLY A 249 -3.24 -5.44 13.32
N LYS A 250 -2.31 -5.27 12.37
CA LYS A 250 -1.83 -6.34 11.46
C LYS A 250 -0.62 -7.10 12.04
N GLY A 251 -0.45 -7.10 13.36
CA GLY A 251 0.66 -7.71 14.08
C GLY A 251 0.15 -8.37 15.33
#